data_AF-A0A7C1J910-F1
#
_entry.id   AF-A0A7C1J910-F1
#
_cell.length_a   1.000
_cell.length_b   1.000
_cell.length_c   1.000
_cell.angle_alpha   90.00
_cell.angle_beta   90.00
_cell.angle_gamma   90.00
#
_symmetry.space_group_name_H-M   'P 1'
#
loop_
_entity.id
_entity.type
_entity.pdbx_description
1 polymer ?
#
loop_
_entity_poly.entity_id
_entity_poly.type
_entity_poly.pdbx_seq_one_letter_code
_entity_poly.pdbx_strand_id
1 'polypeptide(L)'
;MSGPGSSKVSRRRFLRMAGIATGAVILAGCGGEKPTSGPPPTVKPTSAPVAEATSAPTLEATPAVAECKMDWNPTTPPFDKYSPEVEIAVPFESGQEFAYETDSFTNSPMYNRIVELLGIRYTVAWEAPRAEYYRRLNTDLAAGTLPDAFRCKNSALATFIDPGAVEDITELWDAVGSDLAKAKKG
;
A
#
# COMPACT_ATOMS: atom_id res chain seq x y z
N MET A 1 -18.41 -6.97 58.75
CA MET A 1 -17.25 -6.05 58.82
C MET A 1 -16.40 -6.31 57.58
N SER A 2 -16.65 -5.56 56.52
CA SER A 2 -16.00 -5.70 55.21
C SER A 2 -14.85 -4.70 55.13
N GLY A 3 -13.61 -5.19 54.98
CA GLY A 3 -12.43 -4.35 54.76
C GLY A 3 -12.38 -3.85 53.32
N PRO A 4 -11.89 -2.62 53.05
CA PRO A 4 -11.77 -2.11 51.70
C PRO A 4 -10.58 -2.73 50.97
N GLY A 5 -10.86 -3.38 49.83
CA GLY A 5 -9.86 -3.94 48.93
C GLY A 5 -8.99 -2.86 48.27
N SER A 6 -7.68 -3.10 48.28
CA SER A 6 -6.67 -2.32 47.58
C SER A 6 -6.88 -2.42 46.06
N SER A 7 -7.29 -1.33 45.42
CA SER A 7 -7.40 -1.22 43.97
C SER A 7 -6.04 -0.89 43.35
N LYS A 8 -5.47 -1.84 42.59
CA LYS A 8 -4.22 -1.63 41.84
C LYS A 8 -4.45 -0.63 40.71
N VAL A 9 -3.96 0.60 40.85
CA VAL A 9 -4.03 1.63 39.82
C VAL A 9 -3.13 1.25 38.64
N SER A 10 -3.75 1.05 37.47
CA SER A 10 -3.06 0.75 36.22
C SER A 10 -2.15 1.91 35.78
N ARG A 11 -0.92 1.59 35.38
CA ARG A 11 0.14 2.51 34.91
C ARG A 11 -0.34 3.48 33.82
N ARG A 12 -1.41 3.11 33.10
CA ARG A 12 -2.05 3.92 32.05
C ARG A 12 -2.84 5.13 32.59
N ARG A 13 -3.21 5.15 33.88
CA ARG A 13 -3.86 6.32 34.53
C ARG A 13 -2.86 7.34 35.08
N PHE A 14 -1.62 6.92 35.39
CA PHE A 14 -0.58 7.83 35.89
C PHE A 14 -0.06 8.77 34.78
N LEU A 15 -0.01 8.30 33.53
CA LEU A 15 0.48 9.09 32.39
C LEU A 15 -0.56 10.07 31.80
N ARG A 16 -1.80 10.09 32.29
CA ARG A 16 -2.86 11.03 31.85
C ARG A 16 -3.00 12.29 32.73
N MET A 17 -2.20 12.43 33.79
CA MET A 17 -2.31 13.53 34.77
C MET A 17 -1.08 14.43 34.87
N ALA A 18 -0.25 14.52 33.82
CA ALA A 18 0.87 15.45 33.77
C ALA A 18 0.97 16.08 32.37
N GLY A 19 0.44 17.30 32.22
CA GLY A 19 0.51 18.02 30.95
C GLY A 19 -0.29 19.32 30.89
N ILE A 20 -0.29 20.12 31.96
CA ILE A 20 -0.69 21.53 31.90
C ILE A 20 0.45 22.35 32.52
N ALA A 21 1.24 22.99 31.68
CA ALA A 21 2.13 24.07 32.09
C ALA A 21 2.21 25.10 30.94
N THR A 22 1.57 26.23 31.20
CA THR A 22 1.50 27.47 30.41
C THR A 22 2.88 28.12 30.30
N GLY A 23 3.21 28.68 29.15
CA GLY A 23 4.39 29.55 28.98
C GLY A 23 4.30 30.40 27.71
N ALA A 24 3.87 31.66 27.85
CA ALA A 24 3.97 32.72 26.85
C ALA A 24 5.23 33.59 27.12
N VAL A 25 5.54 34.54 26.20
CA VAL A 25 6.51 35.69 26.27
C VAL A 25 7.83 35.40 25.50
N ILE A 26 8.41 36.20 24.58
CA ILE A 26 8.20 37.56 23.99
C ILE A 26 8.97 37.69 22.64
N LEU A 27 8.54 38.67 21.83
CA LEU A 27 9.17 39.34 20.67
C LEU A 27 10.68 39.68 20.73
N ALA A 28 11.40 39.41 19.63
CA ALA A 28 12.50 40.20 19.06
C ALA A 28 12.68 39.71 17.59
N GLY A 29 12.81 40.49 16.52
CA GLY A 29 13.26 41.86 16.35
C GLY A 29 14.62 41.89 15.64
N CYS A 30 14.62 41.83 14.29
CA CYS A 30 15.63 42.31 13.30
C CYS A 30 15.28 41.67 11.93
N GLY A 31 15.20 42.33 10.78
CA GLY A 31 15.79 43.59 10.34
C GLY A 31 16.97 43.30 9.38
N GLY A 32 16.75 43.46 8.06
CA GLY A 32 17.74 43.29 6.97
C GLY A 32 17.51 42.00 6.15
N GLU A 33 17.44 41.95 4.82
CA GLU A 33 17.89 42.81 3.73
C GLU A 33 17.02 42.53 2.48
N LYS A 34 16.74 43.56 1.65
CA LYS A 34 16.07 43.40 0.35
C LYS A 34 17.05 42.79 -0.67
N PRO A 35 16.69 41.74 -1.44
CA PRO A 35 17.45 41.37 -2.62
C PRO A 35 17.15 42.36 -3.76
N THR A 36 18.18 43.08 -4.16
CA THR A 36 18.23 43.95 -5.34
C THR A 36 18.02 43.12 -6.60
N SER A 37 16.96 43.42 -7.35
CA SER A 37 16.72 42.90 -8.69
C SER A 37 17.65 43.59 -9.70
N GLY A 38 18.66 42.86 -10.18
CA GLY A 38 19.43 43.20 -11.39
C GLY A 38 19.05 42.23 -12.51
N PRO A 39 18.97 42.69 -13.78
CA PRO A 39 18.38 41.93 -14.88
C PRO A 39 19.27 40.76 -15.33
N PRO A 40 18.69 39.62 -15.75
CA PRO A 40 19.47 38.56 -16.39
C PRO A 40 19.93 39.02 -17.79
N PRO A 41 21.21 38.82 -18.16
CA PRO A 41 21.68 39.11 -19.51
C PRO A 41 21.08 38.13 -20.51
N THR A 42 20.47 38.70 -21.56
CA THR A 42 20.00 38.05 -22.77
C THR A 42 21.16 37.38 -23.51
N VAL A 43 21.17 36.05 -23.59
CA VAL A 43 22.06 35.31 -24.50
C VAL A 43 21.27 34.97 -25.76
N LYS A 44 21.70 35.53 -26.90
CA LYS A 44 21.19 35.19 -28.24
C LYS A 44 21.48 33.71 -28.55
N PRO A 45 20.55 32.98 -29.19
CA PRO A 45 20.78 31.58 -29.56
C PRO A 45 21.88 31.49 -30.64
N THR A 46 22.94 30.75 -30.33
CA THR A 46 23.93 30.27 -31.29
C THR A 46 23.38 29.00 -31.94
N SER A 47 23.34 28.98 -33.27
CA SER A 47 22.91 27.83 -34.08
C SER A 47 23.87 26.65 -33.90
N ALA A 48 23.37 25.54 -33.37
CA ALA A 48 24.07 24.25 -33.36
C ALA A 48 23.99 23.60 -34.76
N PRO A 49 25.04 22.88 -35.19
CA PRO A 49 25.13 22.32 -36.54
C PRO A 49 24.19 21.13 -36.71
N VAL A 50 23.66 21.00 -37.92
CA VAL A 50 22.82 19.89 -38.39
C VAL A 50 23.58 18.57 -38.23
N ALA A 51 23.01 17.66 -37.43
CA ALA A 51 23.50 16.29 -37.31
C ALA A 51 23.10 15.50 -38.56
N GLU A 52 24.12 14.98 -39.23
CA GLU A 52 24.08 14.09 -40.37
C GLU A 52 23.47 12.73 -39.98
N ALA A 53 22.59 12.21 -40.83
CA ALA A 53 21.84 10.98 -40.58
C ALA A 53 22.80 9.78 -40.47
N THR A 54 22.88 9.21 -39.26
CA THR A 54 23.55 7.93 -39.01
C THR A 54 22.60 6.79 -39.37
N SER A 55 23.00 5.96 -40.34
CA SER A 55 22.30 4.76 -40.77
C SER A 55 22.10 3.78 -39.61
N ALA A 56 20.87 3.30 -39.43
CA ALA A 56 20.52 2.29 -38.43
C ALA A 56 21.15 0.93 -38.77
N PRO A 57 21.62 0.15 -37.78
CA PRO A 57 22.07 -1.21 -38.02
C PRO A 57 20.88 -2.12 -38.32
N THR A 58 21.04 -2.98 -39.33
CA THR A 58 20.12 -4.07 -39.65
C THR A 58 20.05 -5.04 -38.47
N LEU A 59 18.86 -5.26 -37.93
CA LEU A 59 18.60 -6.26 -36.90
C LEU A 59 18.60 -7.66 -37.53
N GLU A 60 19.49 -8.52 -37.06
CA GLU A 60 19.45 -9.95 -37.31
C GLU A 60 18.17 -10.57 -36.73
N ALA A 61 17.58 -11.51 -37.45
CA ALA A 61 16.31 -12.12 -37.11
C ALA A 61 16.38 -12.89 -35.77
N THR A 62 15.53 -12.48 -34.83
CA THR A 62 15.25 -13.19 -33.57
C THR A 62 14.84 -14.64 -33.87
N PRO A 63 15.43 -15.66 -33.22
CA PRO A 63 14.98 -17.03 -33.37
C PRO A 63 13.51 -17.15 -32.95
N ALA A 64 12.72 -17.88 -33.74
CA ALA A 64 11.31 -18.13 -33.47
C ALA A 64 11.14 -18.70 -32.05
N VAL A 65 10.39 -17.98 -31.22
CA VAL A 65 10.05 -18.42 -29.86
C VAL A 65 9.25 -19.71 -30.01
N ALA A 66 9.79 -20.83 -29.53
CA ALA A 66 9.05 -22.07 -29.44
C ALA A 66 7.73 -21.79 -28.71
N GLU A 67 6.60 -22.19 -29.30
CA GLU A 67 5.28 -22.00 -28.73
C GLU A 67 5.22 -22.62 -27.32
N CYS A 68 5.21 -21.79 -26.29
CA CYS A 68 4.92 -22.23 -24.93
C CYS A 68 3.46 -22.70 -24.89
N LYS A 69 3.23 -24.00 -25.09
CA LYS A 69 1.92 -24.63 -24.86
C LYS A 69 1.65 -24.67 -23.37
N MET A 70 0.96 -23.64 -22.86
CA MET A 70 0.42 -23.66 -21.51
C MET A 70 -0.86 -24.49 -21.49
N ASP A 71 -0.92 -25.51 -20.63
CA ASP A 71 -2.16 -26.18 -20.29
C ASP A 71 -2.98 -25.25 -19.38
N TRP A 72 -4.09 -24.75 -19.91
CA TRP A 72 -4.99 -23.82 -19.22
C TRP A 72 -6.03 -24.55 -18.37
N ASN A 73 -5.87 -25.84 -18.09
CA ASN A 73 -6.74 -26.55 -17.18
C ASN A 73 -6.32 -26.28 -15.72
N PRO A 74 -7.03 -25.43 -14.96
CA PRO A 74 -6.65 -25.11 -13.60
C PRO A 74 -6.75 -26.35 -12.72
N THR A 75 -5.63 -26.76 -12.11
CA THR A 75 -5.59 -27.86 -11.13
C THR A 75 -5.94 -27.36 -9.72
N THR A 76 -6.87 -26.42 -9.61
CA THR A 76 -7.30 -25.90 -8.31
C THR A 76 -8.08 -26.99 -7.57
N PRO A 77 -7.77 -27.26 -6.29
CA PRO A 77 -8.60 -28.11 -5.46
C PRO A 77 -10.06 -27.60 -5.48
N PRO A 78 -11.06 -28.49 -5.39
CA PRO A 78 -12.45 -28.05 -5.25
C PRO A 78 -12.58 -27.19 -3.99
N PHE A 79 -13.25 -26.06 -4.11
CA PHE A 79 -13.59 -25.18 -3.00
C PHE A 79 -15.09 -24.89 -3.03
N ASP A 80 -15.69 -24.73 -1.85
CA ASP A 80 -17.07 -24.30 -1.72
C ASP A 80 -17.13 -22.78 -1.56
N LYS A 81 -18.22 -22.19 -2.08
CA LYS A 81 -18.51 -20.78 -1.86
C LYS A 81 -18.78 -20.52 -0.38
N TYR A 82 -18.20 -19.47 0.19
CA TYR A 82 -18.48 -19.07 1.57
C TYR A 82 -19.94 -18.63 1.75
N SER A 83 -20.58 -19.13 2.81
CA SER A 83 -21.95 -18.77 3.21
C SER A 83 -22.07 -18.75 4.74
N PRO A 84 -22.35 -17.59 5.39
CA PRO A 84 -22.61 -16.29 4.78
C PRO A 84 -21.38 -15.70 4.09
N GLU A 85 -21.61 -14.69 3.24
CA GLU A 85 -20.51 -14.01 2.56
C GLU A 85 -19.50 -13.41 3.55
N VAL A 86 -18.22 -13.57 3.26
CA VAL A 86 -17.12 -13.04 4.07
C VAL A 86 -16.80 -11.63 3.61
N GLU A 87 -16.79 -10.67 4.53
CA GLU A 87 -16.34 -9.30 4.25
C GLU A 87 -14.86 -9.13 4.63
N ILE A 88 -14.09 -8.50 3.74
CA ILE A 88 -12.68 -8.18 3.97
C ILE A 88 -12.48 -6.69 3.69
N ALA A 89 -12.18 -5.92 4.74
CA ALA A 89 -11.89 -4.51 4.64
C ALA A 89 -10.45 -4.30 4.14
N VAL A 90 -10.33 -3.61 3.00
CA VAL A 90 -9.04 -3.33 2.37
C VAL A 90 -8.89 -1.84 2.06
N PRO A 91 -7.68 -1.28 2.16
CA PRO A 91 -7.43 0.09 1.77
C PRO A 91 -7.28 0.21 0.24
N PHE A 92 -7.86 1.25 -0.33
CA PHE A 92 -7.85 1.50 -1.76
C PHE A 92 -6.96 2.70 -2.13
N GLU A 93 -6.27 2.61 -3.27
CA GLU A 93 -5.50 3.73 -3.80
C GLU A 93 -6.41 4.56 -4.71
N SER A 94 -6.69 5.80 -4.34
CA SER A 94 -7.54 6.67 -5.16
C SER A 94 -6.84 7.10 -6.45
N GLY A 95 -7.61 7.42 -7.49
CA GLY A 95 -7.10 7.92 -8.77
C GLY A 95 -6.74 6.83 -9.78
N GLN A 96 -7.21 5.60 -9.57
CA GLN A 96 -7.22 4.57 -10.60
C GLN A 96 -8.34 4.84 -11.61
N GLU A 97 -8.06 4.62 -12.88
CA GLU A 97 -9.07 4.64 -13.94
C GLU A 97 -9.65 3.24 -14.10
N PHE A 98 -10.99 3.13 -14.13
CA PHE A 98 -11.68 1.88 -14.43
C PHE A 98 -12.04 1.81 -15.92
N ALA A 99 -12.22 0.60 -16.45
CA ALA A 99 -12.50 0.39 -17.86
C ALA A 99 -13.83 1.02 -18.31
N TYR A 100 -14.79 1.13 -17.40
CA TYR A 100 -16.11 1.71 -17.63
C TYR A 100 -16.46 2.72 -16.54
N GLU A 101 -17.25 3.75 -16.86
CA GLU A 101 -17.63 4.80 -15.89
C GLU A 101 -18.50 4.27 -14.74
N THR A 102 -19.23 3.17 -14.97
CA THR A 102 -20.05 2.50 -13.94
C THR A 102 -19.23 1.62 -13.00
N ASP A 103 -17.97 1.35 -13.35
CA ASP A 103 -17.12 0.48 -12.57
C ASP A 103 -16.51 1.22 -11.38
N SER A 104 -16.35 0.49 -10.29
CA SER A 104 -15.65 0.94 -9.09
C SER A 104 -14.90 -0.22 -8.44
N PHE A 105 -14.15 0.07 -7.38
CA PHE A 105 -13.41 -0.95 -6.64
C PHE A 105 -14.31 -2.08 -6.12
N THR A 106 -15.53 -1.73 -5.70
CA THR A 106 -16.53 -2.68 -5.16
C THR A 106 -17.67 -2.96 -6.14
N ASN A 107 -17.49 -2.62 -7.42
CA ASN A 107 -18.43 -2.90 -8.49
C ASN A 107 -17.67 -2.96 -9.82
N SER A 108 -17.01 -4.08 -10.10
CA SER A 108 -16.31 -4.32 -11.36
C SER A 108 -16.46 -5.78 -11.78
N PRO A 109 -16.24 -6.13 -13.06
CA PRO A 109 -16.32 -7.52 -13.50
C PRO A 109 -15.45 -8.49 -12.68
N MET A 110 -14.28 -8.03 -12.21
CA MET A 110 -13.39 -8.84 -11.37
C MET A 110 -13.91 -8.96 -9.94
N TYR A 111 -14.40 -7.87 -9.34
CA TYR A 111 -15.02 -7.90 -8.02
C TYR A 111 -16.25 -8.84 -8.01
N ASN A 112 -17.13 -8.70 -9.01
CA ASN A 112 -18.37 -9.48 -9.10
C ASN A 112 -18.07 -10.98 -9.19
N ARG A 113 -17.06 -11.39 -9.96
CA ARG A 113 -16.63 -12.80 -10.03
C ARG A 113 -16.15 -13.35 -8.69
N ILE A 114 -15.46 -12.54 -7.88
CA ILE A 114 -14.99 -12.96 -6.56
C ILE A 114 -16.18 -13.18 -5.61
N VAL A 115 -17.17 -12.29 -5.64
CA VAL A 115 -18.41 -12.45 -4.84
C VAL A 115 -19.22 -13.65 -5.33
N GLU A 116 -19.39 -13.80 -6.64
CA GLU A 116 -20.17 -14.88 -7.25
C GLU A 116 -19.57 -16.26 -6.96
N LEU A 117 -18.27 -16.43 -7.20
CA LEU A 117 -17.57 -17.71 -7.11
C LEU A 117 -17.12 -18.06 -5.70
N LEU A 118 -16.60 -17.08 -4.95
CA LEU A 118 -16.00 -17.32 -3.63
C LEU A 118 -16.94 -16.92 -2.49
N GLY A 119 -17.87 -15.99 -2.71
CA GLY A 119 -18.67 -15.43 -1.59
C GLY A 119 -17.86 -14.50 -0.71
N ILE A 120 -16.82 -13.86 -1.28
CA ILE A 120 -15.96 -12.89 -0.59
C ILE A 120 -16.29 -11.50 -1.12
N ARG A 121 -16.62 -10.57 -0.23
CA ARG A 121 -16.82 -9.15 -0.54
C ARG A 121 -15.66 -8.32 0.01
N TYR A 122 -15.05 -7.53 -0.86
CA TYR A 122 -14.14 -6.47 -0.42
C TYR A 122 -14.92 -5.22 -0.05
N THR A 123 -14.59 -4.63 1.09
CA THR A 123 -15.07 -3.31 1.50
C THR A 123 -13.91 -2.34 1.57
N VAL A 124 -14.19 -1.05 1.38
CA VAL A 124 -13.15 -0.01 1.44
C VAL A 124 -12.98 0.42 2.90
N ALA A 125 -11.88 -0.01 3.52
CA ALA A 125 -11.51 0.49 4.85
C ALA A 125 -11.23 2.00 4.80
N TRP A 126 -10.55 2.41 3.73
CA TRP A 126 -10.34 3.81 3.38
C TRP A 126 -9.68 3.97 2.01
N GLU A 127 -9.71 5.20 1.50
CA GLU A 127 -9.02 5.60 0.27
C GLU A 127 -7.92 6.63 0.54
N ALA A 128 -6.83 6.54 -0.21
CA ALA A 128 -5.78 7.56 -0.23
C ALA A 128 -5.01 7.56 -1.56
N PRO A 129 -4.46 8.70 -2.01
CA PRO A 129 -3.51 8.73 -3.12
C PRO A 129 -2.25 7.91 -2.81
N ARG A 130 -1.53 7.44 -3.84
CA ARG A 130 -0.28 6.67 -3.72
C ARG A 130 0.70 7.23 -2.68
N ALA A 131 0.90 8.55 -2.72
CA ALA A 131 1.84 9.25 -1.85
C ALA A 131 1.48 9.12 -0.36
N GLU A 132 0.19 8.93 -0.06
CA GLU A 132 -0.33 8.94 1.31
C GLU A 132 -0.73 7.56 1.83
N TYR A 133 -0.89 6.59 0.94
CA TYR A 133 -1.27 5.23 1.28
C TYR A 133 -0.42 4.64 2.41
N TYR A 134 0.92 4.67 2.27
CA TYR A 134 1.81 4.10 3.30
C TYR A 134 1.88 4.95 4.56
N ARG A 135 1.76 6.28 4.45
CA ARG A 135 1.70 7.16 5.62
C ARG A 135 0.49 6.80 6.48
N ARG A 136 -0.66 6.61 5.84
CA ARG A 136 -1.89 6.21 6.52
C ARG A 136 -1.82 4.82 7.10
N LEU A 137 -1.28 3.85 6.35
CA LEU A 137 -1.09 2.49 6.85
C LEU A 137 -0.21 2.46 8.13
N ASN A 138 0.83 3.29 8.20
CA ASN A 138 1.65 3.44 9.40
C ASN A 138 0.89 4.09 10.57
N THR A 139 -0.02 5.03 10.29
CA THR A 139 -0.93 5.58 11.31
C THR A 139 -1.85 4.50 11.86
N ASP A 140 -2.42 3.65 11.00
CA ASP A 140 -3.30 2.57 11.41
C ASP A 140 -2.55 1.49 12.22
N LEU A 141 -1.30 1.17 11.84
CA LEU A 141 -0.42 0.31 12.61
C LEU A 141 -0.20 0.86 14.03
N ALA A 142 0.12 2.15 14.14
CA ALA A 142 0.33 2.80 15.43
C ALA A 142 -0.97 2.90 16.27
N ALA A 143 -2.12 3.01 15.62
CA ALA A 143 -3.43 3.05 16.25
C ALA A 143 -3.99 1.67 16.61
N GLY A 144 -3.44 0.59 16.04
CA GLY A 144 -4.00 -0.76 16.15
C GLY A 144 -5.32 -0.93 15.39
N THR A 145 -5.49 -0.19 14.29
CA THR A 145 -6.71 -0.17 13.47
C THR A 145 -6.43 -0.53 12.02
N LEU A 146 -5.50 -1.48 11.79
CA LEU A 146 -5.16 -1.94 10.46
C LEU A 146 -6.39 -2.59 9.78
N PRO A 147 -6.53 -2.43 8.45
CA PRO A 147 -7.50 -3.20 7.67
C PRO A 147 -7.20 -4.71 7.71
N ASP A 148 -8.18 -5.53 7.32
CA ASP A 148 -8.06 -7.00 7.33
C ASP A 148 -6.98 -7.52 6.38
N ALA A 149 -6.84 -6.86 5.22
CA ALA A 149 -5.76 -7.12 4.28
C ALA A 149 -5.23 -5.84 3.65
N PHE A 150 -3.92 -5.75 3.46
CA PHE A 150 -3.26 -4.57 2.89
C PHE A 150 -1.95 -4.94 2.22
N ARG A 151 -1.45 -4.04 1.35
CA ARG A 151 -0.11 -4.16 0.77
C ARG A 151 0.88 -3.34 1.59
N CYS A 152 2.03 -3.92 1.93
CA CYS A 152 3.16 -3.19 2.47
C CYS A 152 4.32 -3.16 1.45
N LYS A 153 5.34 -2.35 1.73
CA LYS A 153 6.62 -2.45 1.00
C LYS A 153 7.40 -3.62 1.60
N ASN A 154 8.11 -4.39 0.76
CA ASN A 154 8.97 -5.48 1.25
C ASN A 154 9.98 -4.97 2.31
N SER A 155 10.57 -3.79 2.09
CA SER A 155 11.49 -3.14 3.04
C SER A 155 10.87 -2.75 4.38
N ALA A 156 9.54 -2.81 4.51
CA ALA A 156 8.80 -2.45 5.71
C ALA A 156 8.05 -3.64 6.31
N LEU A 157 8.10 -4.84 5.71
CA LEU A 157 7.32 -5.99 6.22
C LEU A 157 7.68 -6.33 7.69
N ALA A 158 8.96 -6.25 8.06
CA ALA A 158 9.41 -6.47 9.43
C ALA A 158 8.71 -5.55 10.45
N THR A 159 8.40 -4.30 10.08
CA THR A 159 7.71 -3.36 11.00
C THR A 159 6.28 -3.78 11.32
N PHE A 160 5.69 -4.66 10.52
CA PHE A 160 4.37 -5.26 10.78
C PHE A 160 4.50 -6.63 11.45
N ILE A 161 5.55 -7.40 11.16
CA ILE A 161 5.80 -8.71 11.80
C ILE A 161 6.17 -8.55 13.28
N ASP A 162 7.13 -7.67 13.60
CA ASP A 162 7.67 -7.51 14.95
C ASP A 162 6.58 -7.23 16.02
N PRO A 163 5.58 -6.37 15.77
CA PRO A 163 4.47 -6.17 16.71
C PRO A 163 3.34 -7.22 16.60
N GLY A 164 3.45 -8.22 15.72
CA GLY A 164 2.40 -9.22 15.47
C GLY A 164 1.18 -8.65 14.75
N ALA A 165 1.38 -7.67 13.85
CA ALA A 165 0.31 -6.99 13.13
C ALA A 165 -0.09 -7.67 11.81
N VAL A 166 0.59 -8.75 11.43
CA VAL A 166 0.29 -9.60 10.27
C VAL A 166 0.25 -11.06 10.72
N GLU A 167 -0.67 -11.83 10.14
CA GLU A 167 -0.82 -13.26 10.43
C GLU A 167 0.25 -14.08 9.72
N ASP A 168 0.81 -15.08 10.39
CA ASP A 168 1.67 -16.08 9.77
C ASP A 168 0.80 -17.11 9.03
N ILE A 169 0.90 -17.12 7.70
CA ILE A 169 0.13 -18.03 6.84
C ILE A 169 0.91 -19.30 6.46
N THR A 170 2.03 -19.59 7.11
CA THR A 170 2.88 -20.75 6.76
C THR A 170 2.11 -22.07 6.80
N GLU A 171 1.30 -22.28 7.84
CA GLU A 171 0.49 -23.51 7.95
C GLU A 171 -0.55 -23.62 6.83
N LEU A 172 -1.20 -22.51 6.48
CA LEU A 172 -2.15 -22.46 5.36
C LEU A 172 -1.44 -22.74 4.03
N TRP A 173 -0.26 -22.15 3.82
CA TRP A 173 0.55 -22.41 2.63
C TRP A 173 0.92 -23.89 2.50
N ASP A 174 1.37 -24.51 3.58
CA ASP A 174 1.74 -25.91 3.59
C ASP A 174 0.52 -26.82 3.36
N ALA A 175 -0.65 -26.44 3.85
CA ALA A 175 -1.90 -27.19 3.65
C ALA A 175 -2.46 -27.07 2.23
N VAL A 176 -2.55 -25.86 1.67
CA VAL A 176 -3.32 -25.61 0.42
C VAL A 176 -2.50 -25.07 -0.75
N GLY A 177 -1.24 -24.69 -0.54
CA GLY A 177 -0.37 -24.23 -1.62
C GLY A 177 -0.16 -25.32 -2.67
N SER A 178 -0.25 -24.96 -3.94
CA SER A 178 -0.07 -25.90 -5.04
C SER A 178 1.38 -26.40 -5.11
N ASP A 179 1.57 -27.62 -5.61
CA ASP A 179 2.91 -28.22 -5.76
C ASP A 179 3.85 -27.34 -6.58
N LEU A 180 3.33 -26.74 -7.67
CA LEU A 180 4.08 -25.81 -8.50
C LEU A 180 4.56 -24.58 -7.72
N ALA A 181 3.68 -24.01 -6.88
CA ALA A 181 4.01 -22.83 -6.10
C ALA A 181 5.03 -23.16 -4.99
N LYS A 182 4.90 -24.33 -4.35
CA LYS A 182 5.85 -24.83 -3.34
C LYS A 182 7.22 -25.19 -3.93
N ALA A 183 7.26 -25.78 -5.13
CA ALA A 183 8.49 -26.18 -5.80
C ALA A 183 9.37 -25.00 -6.23
N LYS A 184 8.76 -23.82 -6.46
CA LYS A 184 9.48 -22.58 -6.82
C LYS A 184 9.99 -21.77 -5.62
N LYS A 185 9.97 -22.34 -4.41
CA LYS A 185 10.56 -21.72 -3.22
C LYS A 185 12.09 -21.67 -3.38
N GLY A 186 12.57 -20.67 -4.10
CA GLY A 186 13.98 -20.31 -4.27
C GLY A 186 14.40 -19.23 -3.29
#